data_AF-A0AAD6CVU2-F1
#
_entry.id   AF-A0AAD6CVU2-F1
#
_cell.length_a   1.000
_cell.length_b   1.000
_cell.length_c   1.000
_cell.angle_alpha   90.00
_cell.angle_beta   90.00
_cell.angle_gamma   90.00
#
_symmetry.space_group_name_H-M   'P 1'
#
loop_
_entity.id
_entity.type
_entity.pdbx_description
1 polymer ?
#
loop_
_entity_poly.entity_id
_entity_poly.type
_entity_poly.pdbx_seq_one_letter_code
_entity_poly.pdbx_strand_id
1 'polypeptide(L)'
;MSGFSKILLSAQNLRAAIQKGRKTGAKDKDRSQRDTPASSSSLGLDSANPLPPWGLPVEIQILIFAHCGTADFLPLKLVCKSFNKVLTSHEHGIVRLYLRRHRHGSLPSPIDSERIYTRNPEDDVVLLSDLFPPSKSARGGHLYTFRYLWSLRQRQKLCSRLCYYLADRVMDRFMQTESIFDRTSFPTKKAERTALVKRGKTSMWFHLSPLMYYTLYYLESYSSARREHTNMLLREYEAGNLSVPVPLSMRQKMYRELQTRILREPPSPIPRPSLRLTTAFIF
;
A
#
# COMPACT_ATOMS: atom_id res chain seq x y z
N MET A 1 41.33 4.65 2.43
CA MET A 1 40.57 3.90 1.42
C MET A 1 40.57 2.40 1.75
N SER A 2 39.50 1.84 2.33
CA SER A 2 39.35 0.38 2.56
C SER A 2 37.98 0.02 3.18
N GLY A 3 36.88 0.39 2.52
CA GLY A 3 35.51 0.08 3.01
C GLY A 3 34.65 -0.69 2.01
N PHE A 4 34.78 -0.37 0.72
CA PHE A 4 33.86 -0.87 -0.30
C PHE A 4 34.26 -2.21 -0.93
N SER A 5 35.55 -2.61 -0.84
CA SER A 5 36.03 -3.88 -1.40
C SER A 5 35.54 -5.12 -0.63
N LYS A 6 35.27 -5.00 0.68
CA LYS A 6 34.81 -6.12 1.51
C LYS A 6 33.33 -6.49 1.27
N ILE A 7 32.51 -5.55 0.82
CA ILE A 7 31.08 -5.76 0.55
C ILE A 7 30.86 -6.40 -0.83
N LEU A 8 31.72 -6.10 -1.80
CA LEU A 8 31.67 -6.71 -3.13
C LEU A 8 32.07 -8.20 -3.12
N LEU A 9 33.03 -8.57 -2.28
CA LEU A 9 33.45 -9.97 -2.09
C LEU A 9 32.37 -10.83 -1.40
N SER A 10 31.59 -10.28 -0.47
CA SER A 10 30.51 -11.04 0.19
C SER A 10 29.31 -11.28 -0.73
N ALA A 11 29.02 -10.35 -1.65
CA ALA A 11 27.95 -10.50 -2.63
C ALA A 11 28.26 -11.54 -3.72
N GLN A 12 29.54 -11.72 -4.09
CA GLN A 12 29.94 -12.74 -5.08
C GLN A 12 29.90 -14.15 -4.50
N ASN A 13 30.28 -14.35 -3.23
CA ASN A 13 30.23 -15.66 -2.57
C ASN A 13 28.80 -16.16 -2.38
N LEU A 14 27.84 -15.27 -2.15
CA LEU A 14 26.42 -15.61 -1.96
C LEU A 14 25.75 -16.04 -3.28
N ARG A 15 26.21 -15.52 -4.42
CA ARG A 15 25.72 -15.90 -5.75
C ARG A 15 26.28 -17.26 -6.22
N ALA A 16 27.50 -17.60 -5.81
CA ALA A 16 28.12 -18.90 -6.10
C ALA A 16 27.50 -20.06 -5.30
N ALA A 17 27.04 -19.82 -4.06
CA ALA A 17 26.38 -20.83 -3.23
C ALA A 17 24.99 -21.24 -3.76
N ILE A 18 24.25 -20.30 -4.36
CA ILE A 18 22.89 -20.55 -4.86
C ILE A 18 22.89 -21.34 -6.18
N GLN A 19 23.97 -21.24 -6.98
CA GLN A 19 24.08 -22.01 -8.23
C GLN A 19 24.53 -23.47 -8.02
N LYS A 20 25.15 -23.82 -6.88
CA LYS A 20 25.52 -25.21 -6.56
C LYS A 20 24.34 -26.08 -6.10
N GLY A 21 23.20 -25.50 -5.73
CA GLY A 21 22.05 -26.23 -5.19
C GLY A 21 21.06 -26.82 -6.20
N ARG A 22 21.33 -26.72 -7.53
CA ARG A 22 20.32 -27.03 -8.56
C ARG A 22 20.69 -28.08 -9.61
N LYS A 23 21.67 -28.95 -9.33
CA LYS A 23 22.02 -30.07 -10.22
C LYS A 23 22.48 -31.33 -9.46
N THR A 24 21.52 -32.14 -9.02
CA THR A 24 21.60 -33.59 -8.75
C THR A 24 20.15 -34.09 -8.64
N GLY A 25 19.63 -35.15 -9.27
CA GLY A 25 20.09 -36.13 -10.25
C GLY A 25 18.83 -36.93 -10.68
N ALA A 26 18.83 -37.47 -11.89
CA ALA A 26 17.76 -38.31 -12.45
C ALA A 26 18.18 -39.79 -12.47
N LYS A 27 17.18 -40.71 -12.47
CA LYS A 27 17.21 -42.19 -12.65
C LYS A 27 17.76 -43.00 -11.47
N ASP A 28 17.27 -44.18 -11.07
CA ASP A 28 16.66 -45.33 -11.78
C ASP A 28 15.88 -46.22 -10.73
N LYS A 29 14.69 -46.77 -11.04
CA LYS A 29 14.34 -48.19 -11.34
C LYS A 29 14.00 -49.17 -10.18
N ASP A 30 12.76 -49.68 -10.30
CA ASP A 30 12.29 -51.07 -10.15
C ASP A 30 12.03 -51.80 -8.79
N ARG A 31 10.81 -52.39 -8.77
CA ARG A 31 10.31 -53.65 -8.17
C ARG A 31 9.93 -53.78 -6.68
N SER A 32 8.62 -54.06 -6.48
CA SER A 32 8.01 -55.19 -5.73
C SER A 32 6.75 -54.72 -4.99
N GLN A 33 5.55 -54.73 -5.58
CA GLN A 33 4.62 -55.88 -5.69
C GLN A 33 4.18 -56.47 -4.34
N ARG A 34 2.93 -56.16 -3.94
CA ARG A 34 1.99 -57.08 -3.28
C ARG A 34 0.56 -56.59 -3.46
N ASP A 35 -0.17 -57.34 -4.28
CA ASP A 35 -1.62 -57.33 -4.49
C ASP A 35 -2.36 -57.73 -3.18
N THR A 36 -3.56 -57.23 -2.89
CA THR A 36 -4.85 -57.84 -3.28
C THR A 36 -6.06 -56.99 -2.81
N PRO A 37 -7.29 -57.22 -3.32
CA PRO A 37 -8.21 -56.17 -3.76
C PRO A 37 -9.53 -56.07 -2.97
N ALA A 38 -10.29 -54.99 -3.20
CA ALA A 38 -11.75 -55.05 -3.23
C ALA A 38 -12.33 -53.90 -4.08
N SER A 39 -13.01 -54.28 -5.15
CA SER A 39 -13.68 -53.45 -6.14
C SER A 39 -14.88 -52.70 -5.57
N SER A 40 -15.09 -51.46 -6.02
CA SER A 40 -16.34 -51.09 -6.69
C SER A 40 -16.16 -49.82 -7.52
N SER A 41 -16.64 -49.93 -8.74
CA SER A 41 -16.53 -49.02 -9.87
C SER A 41 -17.68 -48.02 -9.89
N SER A 42 -17.37 -46.74 -10.15
CA SER A 42 -18.11 -45.86 -11.08
C SER A 42 -17.21 -44.64 -11.35
N LEU A 43 -16.58 -44.60 -12.52
CA LEU A 43 -17.00 -43.85 -13.71
C LEU A 43 -16.95 -42.33 -13.50
N GLY A 44 -16.02 -41.69 -14.21
CA GLY A 44 -15.83 -40.25 -14.22
C GLY A 44 -16.95 -39.50 -14.94
N LEU A 45 -17.20 -38.30 -14.42
CA LEU A 45 -17.92 -37.11 -14.92
C LEU A 45 -18.23 -36.38 -13.59
N ASP A 46 -17.91 -35.13 -13.30
CA ASP A 46 -17.56 -33.96 -14.07
C ASP A 46 -16.62 -33.11 -13.21
N SER A 47 -16.03 -32.09 -13.84
CA SER A 47 -15.50 -30.88 -13.21
C SER A 47 -16.54 -30.25 -12.26
N ALA A 48 -16.71 -30.83 -11.07
CA ALA A 48 -17.60 -30.33 -10.05
C ALA A 48 -17.05 -28.98 -9.60
N ASN A 49 -17.79 -27.91 -9.91
CA ASN A 49 -17.63 -26.66 -9.19
C ASN A 49 -17.56 -27.00 -7.70
N PRO A 50 -16.45 -26.68 -7.01
CA PRO A 50 -16.33 -27.01 -5.60
C PRO A 50 -17.48 -26.31 -4.91
N LEU A 51 -18.28 -27.11 -4.19
CA LEU A 51 -19.44 -26.60 -3.52
C LEU A 51 -19.04 -25.39 -2.67
N PRO A 52 -19.89 -24.35 -2.64
CA PRO A 52 -19.68 -23.22 -1.77
C PRO A 52 -19.37 -23.71 -0.35
N PRO A 53 -18.35 -23.16 0.33
CA PRO A 53 -17.85 -23.69 1.60
C PRO A 53 -18.89 -23.90 2.70
N TRP A 54 -19.97 -23.13 2.65
CA TRP A 54 -21.07 -23.15 3.61
C TRP A 54 -22.42 -23.54 2.98
N GLY A 55 -22.45 -23.99 1.72
CA GLY A 55 -23.70 -24.18 0.98
C GLY A 55 -24.45 -22.89 0.65
N LEU A 56 -23.87 -21.72 0.99
CA LEU A 56 -24.45 -20.40 0.74
C LEU A 56 -24.16 -19.92 -0.69
N PRO A 57 -25.06 -19.11 -1.29
CA PRO A 57 -24.75 -18.37 -2.52
C PRO A 57 -23.45 -17.58 -2.41
N VAL A 58 -22.69 -17.49 -3.51
CA VAL A 58 -21.36 -16.88 -3.52
C VAL A 58 -21.42 -15.39 -3.17
N GLU A 59 -22.52 -14.71 -3.50
CA GLU A 59 -22.78 -13.31 -3.19
C GLU A 59 -22.83 -13.09 -1.67
N ILE A 60 -23.51 -13.96 -0.93
CA ILE A 60 -23.61 -13.89 0.53
C ILE A 60 -22.22 -14.13 1.14
N GLN A 61 -21.44 -15.04 0.59
CA GLN A 61 -20.08 -15.27 1.07
C GLN A 61 -19.16 -14.08 0.81
N ILE A 62 -19.26 -13.43 -0.35
CA ILE A 62 -18.53 -12.20 -0.65
C ILE A 62 -18.91 -11.10 0.37
N LEU A 63 -20.20 -10.98 0.69
CA LEU A 63 -20.66 -10.06 1.73
C LEU A 63 -20.02 -10.39 3.07
N ILE A 64 -20.07 -11.64 3.52
CA ILE A 64 -19.46 -12.09 4.78
C ILE A 64 -17.96 -11.78 4.79
N PHE A 65 -17.22 -12.16 3.75
CA PHE A 65 -15.78 -11.90 3.67
C PHE A 65 -15.44 -10.41 3.63
N ALA A 66 -16.32 -9.56 3.10
CA ALA A 66 -16.13 -8.11 3.15
C ALA A 66 -16.37 -7.51 4.55
N HIS A 67 -16.93 -8.27 5.50
CA HIS A 67 -16.98 -7.87 6.92
C HIS A 67 -15.67 -8.15 7.66
N CYS A 68 -14.84 -9.06 7.12
CA CYS A 68 -13.60 -9.45 7.75
C CYS A 68 -12.57 -8.32 7.68
N GLY A 69 -11.70 -8.25 8.71
CA GLY A 69 -10.57 -7.36 8.71
C GLY A 69 -9.51 -7.80 7.71
N THR A 70 -8.67 -6.86 7.28
CA THR A 70 -7.57 -7.15 6.35
C THR A 70 -6.59 -8.22 6.84
N ALA A 71 -6.51 -8.43 8.16
CA ALA A 71 -5.64 -9.43 8.78
C ALA A 71 -6.22 -10.85 8.66
N ASP A 72 -7.52 -10.98 8.43
CA ASP A 72 -8.23 -12.25 8.50
C ASP A 72 -8.16 -13.01 7.17
N PHE A 73 -7.93 -12.30 6.05
CA PHE A 73 -7.94 -12.92 4.72
C PHE A 73 -6.91 -14.02 4.54
N LEU A 74 -5.71 -13.89 5.13
CA LEU A 74 -4.69 -14.92 5.02
C LEU A 74 -5.07 -16.18 5.82
N PRO A 75 -5.43 -16.09 7.11
CA PRO A 75 -6.02 -17.22 7.84
C PRO A 75 -7.20 -17.86 7.10
N LEU A 76 -8.14 -17.06 6.58
CA LEU A 76 -9.33 -17.56 5.88
C LEU A 76 -8.97 -18.37 4.62
N LYS A 77 -7.92 -17.99 3.88
CA LYS A 77 -7.42 -18.76 2.74
C LYS A 77 -6.85 -20.13 3.12
N LEU A 78 -6.47 -20.31 4.38
CA LEU A 78 -5.87 -21.55 4.89
C LEU A 78 -6.89 -22.49 5.53
N VAL A 79 -8.13 -22.02 5.77
CA VAL A 79 -9.18 -22.84 6.38
C VAL A 79 -9.53 -24.05 5.50
N CYS A 80 -9.82 -23.84 4.22
CA CYS A 80 -10.10 -24.92 3.28
C CYS A 80 -9.93 -24.49 1.81
N LYS A 81 -9.89 -25.48 0.91
CA LYS A 81 -9.71 -25.26 -0.54
C LYS A 81 -10.83 -24.41 -1.16
N SER A 82 -12.07 -24.60 -0.70
CA SER A 82 -13.21 -23.83 -1.20
C SER A 82 -13.14 -22.36 -0.79
N PHE A 83 -12.76 -22.04 0.45
CA PHE A 83 -12.50 -20.65 0.88
C PHE A 83 -11.40 -20.02 0.03
N ASN A 84 -10.30 -20.74 -0.17
CA ASN A 84 -9.20 -20.26 -0.98
C ASN A 84 -9.66 -19.92 -2.41
N LYS A 85 -10.46 -20.79 -3.02
CA LYS A 85 -11.01 -20.55 -4.37
C LYS A 85 -11.93 -19.33 -4.39
N VAL A 86 -12.86 -19.21 -3.44
CA VAL A 86 -13.79 -18.06 -3.37
C VAL A 86 -13.04 -16.75 -3.16
N LEU A 87 -12.13 -16.70 -2.17
CA LEU A 87 -11.33 -15.51 -1.86
C LEU A 87 -10.43 -15.10 -3.02
N THR A 88 -9.88 -16.06 -3.77
CA THR A 88 -8.98 -15.77 -4.90
C THR A 88 -9.75 -15.39 -6.17
N SER A 89 -10.91 -16.03 -6.43
CA SER A 89 -11.71 -15.74 -7.63
C SER A 89 -12.48 -14.42 -7.50
N HIS A 90 -12.96 -14.10 -6.30
CA HIS A 90 -13.78 -12.90 -6.03
C HIS A 90 -13.03 -11.81 -5.26
N GLU A 91 -11.70 -11.85 -5.25
CA GLU A 91 -10.83 -10.87 -4.56
C GLU A 91 -11.23 -9.42 -4.87
N HIS A 92 -11.44 -9.10 -6.15
CA HIS A 92 -11.84 -7.77 -6.59
C HIS A 92 -13.21 -7.33 -6.04
N GLY A 93 -14.18 -8.23 -5.98
CA GLY A 93 -15.52 -7.95 -5.47
C GLY A 93 -15.48 -7.68 -3.97
N ILE A 94 -14.77 -8.53 -3.22
CA ILE A 94 -14.64 -8.44 -1.76
C ILE A 94 -13.97 -7.13 -1.37
N VAL A 95 -12.85 -6.76 -2.00
CA VAL A 95 -12.11 -5.53 -1.66
C VAL A 95 -12.91 -4.27 -2.02
N ARG A 96 -13.64 -4.28 -3.15
CA ARG A 96 -14.53 -3.18 -3.49
C ARG A 96 -15.65 -3.02 -2.47
N LEU A 97 -16.23 -4.13 -2.03
CA LEU A 97 -17.34 -4.10 -1.07
C LEU A 97 -16.86 -3.69 0.33
N TYR A 98 -15.67 -4.12 0.73
CA TYR A 98 -14.98 -3.64 1.92
C TYR A 98 -14.84 -2.10 1.91
N LEU A 99 -14.28 -1.53 0.84
CA LEU A 99 -14.11 -0.08 0.72
C LEU A 99 -15.44 0.68 0.61
N ARG A 100 -16.43 0.11 -0.09
CA ARG A 100 -17.80 0.65 -0.17
C ARG A 100 -18.42 0.81 1.21
N ARG A 101 -18.23 -0.18 2.07
CA ARG A 101 -18.83 -0.19 3.40
C ARG A 101 -18.20 0.85 4.32
N HIS A 102 -16.88 0.95 4.29
CA HIS A 102 -16.17 1.91 5.12
C HIS A 102 -16.35 3.35 4.63
N ARG A 103 -16.86 3.57 3.40
CA ARG A 103 -17.41 4.85 2.97
C ARG A 103 -18.82 4.96 3.56
N HIS A 104 -19.03 5.81 4.57
CA HIS A 104 -20.34 6.09 5.17
C HIS A 104 -21.28 6.82 4.19
N GLY A 105 -21.73 6.12 3.16
CA GLY A 105 -22.47 6.68 2.03
C GLY A 105 -21.86 6.19 0.71
N SER A 106 -22.72 5.75 -0.20
CA SER A 106 -22.46 5.16 -1.51
C SER A 106 -21.15 5.60 -2.19
N LEU A 107 -20.45 4.64 -2.80
CA LEU A 107 -19.41 4.91 -3.80
C LEU A 107 -19.80 6.10 -4.68
N PRO A 108 -18.86 6.99 -5.04
CA PRO A 108 -19.11 7.87 -6.15
C PRO A 108 -19.39 6.99 -7.38
N SER A 109 -20.57 7.17 -7.96
CA SER A 109 -20.68 7.06 -9.41
C SER A 109 -19.67 8.03 -10.02
N PRO A 110 -19.26 7.89 -11.29
CA PRO A 110 -18.36 8.84 -11.94
C PRO A 110 -18.81 10.31 -11.93
N ILE A 111 -19.96 10.65 -11.32
CA ILE A 111 -20.68 11.91 -11.45
C ILE A 111 -20.87 12.64 -10.12
N ASP A 112 -20.73 12.02 -8.94
CA ASP A 112 -21.12 12.67 -7.68
C ASP A 112 -19.94 13.22 -6.85
N SER A 113 -19.98 14.54 -6.59
CA SER A 113 -18.88 15.37 -6.09
C SER A 113 -18.85 15.56 -4.57
N GLU A 114 -19.82 15.04 -3.82
CA GLU A 114 -19.91 15.28 -2.38
C GLU A 114 -19.18 14.21 -1.58
N ARG A 115 -17.96 14.53 -1.14
CA ARG A 115 -17.12 13.67 -0.30
C ARG A 115 -17.34 14.04 1.17
N ILE A 116 -18.22 13.31 1.84
CA ILE A 116 -18.43 13.47 3.28
C ILE A 116 -17.53 12.45 3.99
N TYR A 117 -16.35 12.90 4.44
CA TYR A 117 -15.50 12.10 5.30
C TYR A 117 -15.93 12.32 6.75
N THR A 118 -16.45 11.27 7.39
CA THR A 118 -16.48 11.26 8.85
C THR A 118 -15.05 11.18 9.35
N ARG A 119 -14.78 11.78 10.51
CA ARG A 119 -13.41 11.89 11.03
C ARG A 119 -13.00 10.63 11.80
N ASN A 120 -13.64 9.49 11.52
CA ASN A 120 -13.41 8.26 12.27
C ASN A 120 -12.16 7.55 11.75
N PRO A 121 -11.44 6.80 12.59
CA PRO A 121 -10.26 6.04 12.16
C PRO A 121 -10.56 4.96 11.09
N GLU A 122 -11.84 4.59 10.92
CA GLU A 122 -12.29 3.70 9.85
C GLU A 122 -12.30 4.39 8.48
N ASP A 123 -12.47 5.71 8.46
CA ASP A 123 -12.46 6.56 7.25
C ASP A 123 -11.04 6.83 6.73
N ASP A 124 -10.01 6.58 7.53
CA ASP A 124 -8.62 6.74 7.12
C ASP A 124 -8.28 5.84 5.93
N VAL A 125 -8.81 4.61 5.91
CA VAL A 125 -8.59 3.67 4.79
C VAL A 125 -9.29 4.18 3.53
N VAL A 126 -10.44 4.84 3.69
CA VAL A 126 -11.18 5.46 2.59
C VAL A 126 -10.41 6.64 2.02
N LEU A 127 -9.98 7.58 2.86
CA LEU A 127 -9.16 8.72 2.46
C LEU A 127 -7.88 8.25 1.73
N LEU A 128 -7.19 7.25 2.29
CA LEU A 128 -6.03 6.65 1.64
C LEU A 128 -6.38 5.98 0.31
N SER A 129 -7.56 5.36 0.19
CA SER A 129 -7.99 4.75 -1.07
C SER A 129 -8.31 5.77 -2.16
N ASP A 130 -8.69 6.99 -1.78
CA ASP A 130 -8.91 8.10 -2.71
C ASP A 130 -7.60 8.76 -3.12
N LEU A 131 -6.66 8.90 -2.19
CA LEU A 131 -5.31 9.42 -2.46
C LEU A 131 -4.48 8.45 -3.30
N PHE A 132 -4.64 7.15 -3.08
CA PHE A 132 -3.81 6.12 -3.70
C PHE A 132 -4.69 5.11 -4.43
N PRO A 133 -5.26 5.47 -5.58
CA PRO A 133 -6.09 4.57 -6.34
C PRO A 133 -5.29 3.32 -6.77
N PRO A 134 -5.94 2.15 -6.84
CA PRO A 134 -5.27 0.93 -7.27
C PRO A 134 -4.84 1.01 -8.74
N SER A 135 -3.80 0.26 -9.09
CA SER A 135 -3.27 0.19 -10.45
C SER A 135 -4.35 -0.16 -11.48
N LYS A 136 -4.26 0.45 -12.66
CA LYS A 136 -5.16 0.16 -13.78
C LYS A 136 -4.77 -1.16 -14.44
N SER A 137 -5.76 -2.01 -14.72
CA SER A 137 -5.61 -3.22 -15.52
C SER A 137 -5.41 -2.87 -17.00
N ALA A 138 -4.69 -3.73 -17.72
CA ALA A 138 -4.56 -3.62 -19.18
C ALA A 138 -5.92 -3.68 -19.90
N ARG A 139 -6.92 -4.34 -19.30
CA ARG A 139 -8.29 -4.46 -19.83
C ARG A 139 -9.20 -3.26 -19.50
N GLY A 140 -8.64 -2.21 -18.90
CA GLY A 140 -9.42 -1.09 -18.36
C GLY A 140 -10.02 -1.44 -17.00
N GLY A 141 -9.96 -0.49 -16.07
CA GLY A 141 -10.49 -0.65 -14.71
C GLY A 141 -9.43 -0.85 -13.63
N HIS A 142 -9.86 -0.68 -12.38
CA HIS A 142 -9.02 -0.65 -11.18
C HIS A 142 -8.85 -2.03 -10.54
N LEU A 143 -7.61 -2.42 -10.26
CA LEU A 143 -7.24 -3.72 -9.66
C LEU A 143 -7.34 -3.69 -8.13
N TYR A 144 -8.55 -3.90 -7.62
CA TYR A 144 -8.80 -4.00 -6.18
C TYR A 144 -8.34 -5.35 -5.64
N THR A 145 -7.12 -5.42 -5.10
CA THR A 145 -6.54 -6.66 -4.57
C THR A 145 -6.41 -6.61 -3.05
N PHE A 146 -6.32 -7.75 -2.39
CA PHE A 146 -5.95 -7.84 -0.97
C PHE A 146 -4.57 -7.22 -0.75
N ARG A 147 -3.66 -7.34 -1.73
CA ARG A 147 -2.36 -6.65 -1.70
C ARG A 147 -2.52 -5.14 -1.66
N TYR A 148 -3.43 -4.60 -2.47
CA TYR A 148 -3.76 -3.16 -2.44
C TYR A 148 -4.31 -2.76 -1.06
N LEU A 149 -5.29 -3.49 -0.55
CA LEU A 149 -5.88 -3.19 0.76
C LEU A 149 -4.87 -3.28 1.91
N TRP A 150 -3.99 -4.29 1.87
CA TRP A 150 -2.86 -4.41 2.78
C TRP A 150 -1.93 -3.20 2.70
N SER A 151 -1.61 -2.72 1.49
CA SER A 151 -0.75 -1.56 1.29
C SER A 151 -1.35 -0.28 1.88
N LEU A 152 -2.67 -0.07 1.76
CA LEU A 152 -3.37 1.05 2.40
C LEU A 152 -3.23 0.96 3.92
N ARG A 153 -3.47 -0.20 4.52
CA ARG A 153 -3.36 -0.38 5.96
C ARG A 153 -1.92 -0.21 6.47
N GLN A 154 -0.92 -0.61 5.71
CA GLN A 154 0.47 -0.35 6.06
C GLN A 154 0.79 1.14 6.04
N ARG A 155 0.32 1.88 5.03
CA ARG A 155 0.46 3.34 4.97
C ARG A 155 -0.22 4.00 6.17
N GLN A 156 -1.46 3.60 6.47
CA GLN A 156 -2.19 4.06 7.65
C GLN A 156 -1.38 3.84 8.94
N LYS A 157 -0.90 2.61 9.16
CA LYS A 157 -0.13 2.24 10.36
C LYS A 157 1.17 3.06 10.49
N LEU A 158 1.89 3.25 9.39
CA LEU A 158 3.14 4.02 9.38
C LEU A 158 2.89 5.50 9.66
N CYS A 159 1.95 6.11 8.97
CA CYS A 159 1.57 7.52 9.18
C CYS A 159 1.06 7.73 10.60
N SER A 160 0.14 6.89 11.09
CA SER A 160 -0.36 6.92 12.47
C SER A 160 0.77 6.86 13.49
N ARG A 161 1.72 5.94 13.30
CA ARG A 161 2.88 5.79 14.20
C ARG A 161 3.79 7.01 14.18
N LEU A 162 4.04 7.59 13.00
CA LEU A 162 4.81 8.83 12.87
C LEU A 162 4.09 10.00 13.55
N CYS A 163 2.79 10.16 13.33
CA CYS A 163 1.98 11.19 13.98
C CYS A 163 2.00 11.04 15.50
N TYR A 164 1.94 9.80 16.01
CA TYR A 164 2.06 9.53 17.44
C TYR A 164 3.41 10.00 17.99
N TYR A 165 4.54 9.68 17.33
CA TYR A 165 5.86 10.15 17.77
C TYR A 165 6.02 11.66 17.67
N LEU A 166 5.44 12.30 16.65
CA LEU A 166 5.45 13.77 16.55
C LEU A 166 4.65 14.41 17.68
N ALA A 167 3.45 13.90 17.95
CA ALA A 167 2.61 14.35 19.06
C ALA A 167 3.33 14.15 20.41
N ASP A 168 3.98 13.00 20.59
CA ASP A 168 4.78 12.69 21.77
C ASP A 168 5.88 13.73 22.01
N ARG A 169 6.68 14.01 20.98
CA ARG A 169 7.77 15.00 21.04
C ARG A 169 7.29 16.44 21.25
N VAL A 170 6.19 16.83 20.62
CA VAL A 170 5.63 18.18 20.81
C VAL A 170 5.10 18.32 22.23
N MET A 171 4.38 17.33 22.76
CA MET A 171 3.89 17.37 24.13
C MET A 171 5.03 17.35 25.14
N ASP A 172 6.08 16.57 24.93
CA ASP A 172 7.26 16.58 25.82
C ASP A 172 7.91 17.97 25.88
N ARG A 173 8.08 18.63 24.73
CA ARG A 173 8.59 20.01 24.68
C ARG A 173 7.63 21.00 25.32
N PHE A 174 6.33 20.90 25.06
CA PHE A 174 5.31 21.74 25.67
C PHE A 174 5.39 21.65 27.20
N MET A 175 5.45 20.43 27.75
CA MET A 175 5.56 20.22 29.19
C MET A 175 6.88 20.72 29.80
N GLN A 176 7.97 20.80 29.02
CA GLN A 176 9.24 21.37 29.46
C GLN A 176 9.21 22.90 29.43
N THR A 177 8.61 23.49 28.39
CA THR A 177 8.58 24.94 28.19
C THR A 177 7.56 25.62 29.10
N GLU A 178 6.36 25.05 29.22
CA GLU A 178 5.30 25.56 30.09
C GLU A 178 5.60 25.29 31.58
N SER A 179 6.46 24.33 31.92
CA SER A 179 6.91 24.18 33.31
C SER A 179 7.66 25.40 33.86
N ILE A 180 8.11 26.30 32.98
CA ILE A 180 8.73 27.58 33.31
C ILE A 180 7.65 28.64 33.59
N PHE A 181 6.47 28.52 32.96
CA PHE A 181 5.29 29.38 33.17
C PHE A 181 4.37 28.85 34.30
N ASP A 182 4.58 27.61 34.75
CA ASP A 182 3.76 26.91 35.74
C ASP A 182 4.13 27.19 37.19
N ARG A 183 3.57 28.26 37.75
CA ARG A 183 3.26 28.30 39.19
C ARG A 183 1.78 28.54 39.52
N THR A 184 0.94 28.91 38.56
CA THR A 184 -0.42 29.43 38.90
C THR A 184 -1.59 28.77 38.17
N SER A 185 -1.40 28.05 37.05
CA SER A 185 -2.51 27.57 36.20
C SER A 185 -2.53 26.06 35.90
N PHE A 186 -1.48 25.31 36.23
CA PHE A 186 -1.40 23.89 35.89
C PHE A 186 -1.70 22.93 37.05
N PRO A 187 -2.26 21.74 36.75
CA PRO A 187 -2.63 20.75 37.75
C PRO A 187 -1.42 20.31 38.59
N THR A 188 -1.51 20.52 39.90
CA THR A 188 -0.46 20.20 40.87
C THR A 188 -0.29 18.69 41.08
N LYS A 189 -1.29 17.87 40.70
CA LYS A 189 -1.26 16.42 40.84
C LYS A 189 -0.64 15.75 39.61
N LYS A 190 0.34 14.87 39.85
CA LYS A 190 1.02 14.06 38.81
C LYS A 190 0.04 13.31 37.88
N ALA A 191 -1.08 12.82 38.41
CA ALA A 191 -2.10 12.09 37.63
C ALA A 191 -2.87 12.98 36.64
N GLU A 192 -3.15 14.23 37.01
CA GLU A 192 -3.81 15.19 36.14
C GLU A 192 -2.86 15.65 35.02
N ARG A 193 -1.57 15.81 35.35
CA ARG A 193 -0.52 16.09 34.36
C ARG A 193 -0.39 14.97 33.33
N THR A 194 -0.40 13.70 33.74
CA THR A 194 -0.34 12.58 32.78
C THR A 194 -1.60 12.45 31.94
N ALA A 195 -2.78 12.75 32.51
CA ALA A 195 -4.04 12.79 31.77
C ALA A 195 -4.05 13.90 30.70
N LEU A 196 -3.55 15.10 31.05
CA LEU A 196 -3.41 16.21 30.11
C LEU A 196 -2.47 15.85 28.96
N VAL A 197 -1.30 15.27 29.28
CA VAL A 197 -0.34 14.82 28.27
C VAL A 197 -0.97 13.77 27.34
N LYS A 198 -1.70 12.80 27.89
CA LYS A 198 -2.37 11.76 27.09
C LYS A 198 -3.43 12.37 26.17
N ARG A 199 -4.24 13.30 26.68
CA ARG A 199 -5.28 14.01 25.90
C ARG A 199 -4.68 14.89 24.81
N GLY A 200 -3.59 15.59 25.11
CA GLY A 200 -2.84 16.38 24.13
C GLY A 200 -2.29 15.50 23.02
N LYS A 201 -1.63 14.38 23.37
CA LYS A 201 -1.12 13.40 22.40
C LYS A 201 -2.22 12.85 21.50
N THR A 202 -3.36 12.42 22.06
CA THR A 202 -4.45 11.87 21.26
C THR A 202 -5.09 12.92 20.35
N SER A 203 -5.29 14.14 20.85
CA SER A 203 -5.81 15.25 20.04
C SER A 203 -4.86 15.57 18.87
N MET A 204 -3.58 15.80 19.14
CA MET A 204 -2.61 16.08 18.10
C MET A 204 -2.50 14.94 17.08
N TRP A 205 -2.44 13.69 17.54
CA TRP A 205 -2.43 12.52 16.67
C TRP A 205 -3.65 12.47 15.74
N PHE A 206 -4.84 12.76 16.27
CA PHE A 206 -6.10 12.81 15.52
C PHE A 206 -6.16 13.95 14.48
N HIS A 207 -5.48 15.08 14.74
CA HIS A 207 -5.38 16.18 13.78
C HIS A 207 -4.26 15.97 12.75
N LEU A 208 -3.15 15.36 13.14
CA LEU A 208 -1.98 15.17 12.28
C LEU A 208 -2.14 14.00 11.31
N SER A 209 -2.87 12.95 11.67
CA SER A 209 -3.02 11.74 10.84
C SER A 209 -3.49 12.02 9.40
N PRO A 210 -4.60 12.76 9.16
CA PRO A 210 -5.03 13.07 7.80
C PRO A 210 -4.01 13.93 7.03
N LEU A 211 -3.38 14.91 7.69
CA LEU A 211 -2.35 15.75 7.08
C LEU A 211 -1.12 14.94 6.66
N MET A 212 -0.79 13.91 7.42
CA MET A 212 0.29 12.98 7.10
C MET A 212 -0.01 12.14 5.85
N TYR A 213 -1.28 11.77 5.62
CA TYR A 213 -1.68 11.07 4.40
C TYR A 213 -1.50 11.95 3.15
N TYR A 214 -1.87 13.23 3.21
CA TYR A 214 -1.60 14.19 2.13
C TYR A 214 -0.10 14.42 1.91
N THR A 215 0.68 14.50 2.99
CA THR A 215 2.14 14.61 2.90
C THR A 215 2.73 13.39 2.22
N LEU A 216 2.28 12.19 2.58
CA LEU A 216 2.69 10.94 1.93
C LEU A 216 2.34 10.95 0.44
N TYR A 217 1.13 11.40 0.08
CA TYR A 217 0.68 11.49 -1.31
C TYR A 217 1.58 12.41 -2.14
N TYR A 218 1.92 13.58 -1.58
CA TYR A 218 2.82 14.52 -2.23
C TYR A 218 4.21 13.91 -2.46
N LEU A 219 4.77 13.24 -1.45
CA LEU A 219 6.07 12.59 -1.54
C LEU A 219 6.10 11.48 -2.59
N GLU A 220 5.05 10.65 -2.65
CA GLU A 220 4.94 9.59 -3.65
C GLU A 220 4.80 10.17 -5.07
N SER A 221 3.96 11.19 -5.23
CA SER A 221 3.76 11.90 -6.50
C SER A 221 5.06 12.54 -6.99
N TYR A 222 5.77 13.22 -6.10
CA TYR A 222 7.08 13.82 -6.40
C TYR A 222 8.11 12.75 -6.78
N SER A 223 8.18 11.65 -6.03
CA SER A 223 9.12 10.56 -6.34
C SER A 223 8.83 9.91 -7.69
N SER A 224 7.55 9.78 -8.06
CA SER A 224 7.10 9.17 -9.31
C SER A 224 7.40 10.07 -10.50
N ALA A 225 7.03 11.35 -10.41
CA ALA A 225 7.32 12.34 -11.44
C ALA A 225 8.83 12.56 -11.62
N ARG A 226 9.61 12.53 -10.53
CA ARG A 226 11.08 12.59 -10.61
C ARG A 226 11.65 11.38 -11.38
N ARG A 227 11.14 10.17 -11.13
CA ARG A 227 11.55 8.96 -11.86
C ARG A 227 11.19 9.04 -13.34
N GLU A 228 9.98 9.49 -13.66
CA GLU A 228 9.54 9.68 -15.05
C GLU A 228 10.41 10.71 -15.78
N HIS A 229 10.71 11.84 -15.12
CA HIS A 229 11.60 12.85 -15.66
C HIS A 229 13.01 12.32 -15.90
N THR A 230 13.58 11.55 -14.95
CA THR A 230 14.88 10.90 -15.18
C THR A 230 14.84 9.89 -16.33
N ASN A 231 13.76 9.13 -16.49
CA ASN A 231 13.61 8.18 -17.59
C ASN A 231 13.51 8.89 -18.96
N MET A 232 12.83 10.04 -19.02
CA MET A 232 12.82 10.87 -20.22
C MET A 232 14.22 11.38 -20.56
N LEU A 233 14.95 11.95 -19.59
CA LEU A 233 16.31 12.45 -19.82
C LEU A 233 17.26 11.33 -20.32
N LEU A 234 17.10 10.11 -19.81
CA LEU A 234 17.84 8.94 -20.30
C LEU A 234 17.50 8.63 -21.77
N ARG A 235 16.22 8.68 -22.16
CA ARG A 235 15.81 8.47 -23.56
C ARG A 235 16.32 9.56 -24.50
N GLU A 236 16.33 10.81 -24.07
CA GLU A 236 16.86 11.93 -24.86
C GLU A 236 18.37 11.83 -25.03
N TYR A 237 19.08 11.34 -24.01
CA TYR A 237 20.49 11.02 -24.11
C TYR A 237 20.76 9.87 -25.09
N GLU A 238 20.00 8.77 -25.00
CA GLU A 238 20.10 7.63 -25.93
C GLU A 238 19.79 8.05 -27.38
N ALA A 239 18.90 9.03 -27.57
CA ALA A 239 18.59 9.61 -28.88
C ALA A 239 19.65 10.61 -29.40
N GLY A 240 20.71 10.89 -28.63
CA GLY A 240 21.77 11.83 -29.00
C GLY A 240 21.37 13.32 -28.86
N ASN A 241 20.19 13.61 -28.32
CA ASN A 241 19.65 14.96 -28.20
C ASN A 241 20.11 15.69 -26.93
N LEU A 242 20.74 14.98 -25.99
CA LEU A 242 21.16 15.54 -24.71
C LEU A 242 22.68 15.39 -24.51
N SER A 243 23.38 16.51 -24.30
CA SER A 243 24.77 16.46 -23.84
C SER A 243 24.82 16.23 -22.32
N VAL A 244 25.34 15.09 -21.90
CA VAL A 244 25.60 14.77 -20.49
C VAL A 244 27.04 15.21 -20.15
N PRO A 245 27.31 15.85 -18.99
CA PRO A 245 26.46 15.95 -17.80
C PRO A 245 25.59 17.22 -17.70
N VAL A 246 24.33 17.07 -17.29
CA VAL A 246 23.43 18.20 -16.99
C VAL A 246 23.95 19.01 -15.78
N PRO A 247 24.15 20.34 -15.91
CA PRO A 247 24.61 21.22 -14.83
C PRO A 247 23.72 21.19 -13.58
N LEU A 248 24.33 21.39 -12.40
CA LEU A 248 23.62 21.36 -11.11
C LEU A 248 22.55 22.45 -10.99
N SER A 249 22.81 23.65 -11.49
CA SER A 249 21.86 24.78 -11.48
C SER A 249 20.59 24.46 -12.28
N MET A 250 20.77 23.89 -13.48
CA MET A 250 19.66 23.43 -14.33
C MET A 250 18.86 22.32 -13.64
N ARG A 251 19.55 21.34 -13.02
CA ARG A 251 18.90 20.26 -12.26
C ARG A 251 18.05 20.79 -11.08
N GLN A 252 18.55 21.78 -10.35
CA GLN A 252 17.80 22.41 -9.26
C GLN A 252 16.55 23.13 -9.78
N LYS A 253 16.66 23.86 -10.90
CA LYS A 253 15.52 24.54 -11.53
C LYS A 253 14.46 23.53 -11.95
N MET A 254 14.85 22.44 -12.63
CA MET A 254 13.93 21.37 -13.04
C MET A 254 13.20 20.73 -11.85
N TYR A 255 13.90 20.43 -10.75
CA TYR A 255 13.25 19.87 -9.56
C TYR A 255 12.31 20.86 -8.87
N ARG A 256 12.65 22.15 -8.81
CA ARG A 256 11.77 23.19 -8.27
C ARG A 256 10.50 23.34 -9.11
N GLU A 257 10.62 23.36 -10.43
CA GLU A 257 9.48 23.40 -11.35
C GLU A 257 8.57 22.17 -11.19
N LEU A 258 9.17 21.00 -10.97
CA LEU A 258 8.43 19.77 -10.72
C LEU A 258 7.66 19.86 -9.39
N GLN A 259 8.29 20.36 -8.32
CA GLN A 259 7.64 20.58 -7.02
C GLN A 259 6.49 21.58 -7.11
N THR A 260 6.71 22.74 -7.76
CA THR A 260 5.67 23.77 -7.89
C THR A 260 4.49 23.28 -8.69
N ARG A 261 4.72 22.47 -9.74
CA ARG A 261 3.65 21.83 -10.51
C ARG A 261 2.81 20.91 -9.64
N ILE A 262 3.44 20.01 -8.87
CA ILE A 262 2.71 19.06 -8.02
C ILE A 262 1.96 19.77 -6.90
N LEU A 263 2.53 20.82 -6.29
CA LEU A 263 1.85 21.59 -5.24
C LEU A 263 0.64 22.37 -5.76
N ARG A 264 0.65 22.77 -7.04
CA ARG A 264 -0.48 23.47 -7.68
C ARG A 264 -1.57 22.52 -8.15
N GLU A 265 -1.26 21.25 -8.35
CA GLU A 265 -2.23 20.25 -8.76
C GLU A 265 -2.94 19.66 -7.53
N PRO A 266 -4.28 19.75 -7.43
CA PRO A 266 -5.00 19.13 -6.33
C PRO A 266 -4.82 17.61 -6.38
N PRO A 267 -4.86 16.90 -5.23
CA PRO A 267 -4.85 15.44 -5.19
C PRO A 267 -6.10 14.91 -5.91
N SER A 268 -5.97 14.63 -7.21
CA SER A 268 -7.05 14.07 -8.01
C SER A 268 -7.09 12.55 -7.83
N PRO A 269 -8.25 11.94 -7.58
CA PRO A 269 -8.40 10.49 -7.41
C PRO A 269 -8.16 9.66 -8.69
N ILE A 270 -7.79 10.31 -9.79
CA ILE A 270 -7.54 9.68 -11.08
C ILE A 270 -6.03 9.71 -11.33
N PRO A 271 -5.35 8.55 -11.44
CA PRO A 271 -4.00 8.54 -11.95
C PRO A 271 -4.10 8.96 -13.42
N ARG A 272 -3.60 10.16 -13.72
CA ARG A 272 -3.44 10.62 -15.09
C ARG A 272 -2.53 9.60 -15.78
N PRO A 273 -2.89 9.10 -16.97
CA PRO A 273 -1.92 8.39 -17.78
C PRO A 273 -0.72 9.32 -17.95
N SER A 274 0.48 8.79 -17.75
CA SER A 274 1.78 9.44 -17.99
C SER A 274 1.59 10.56 -19.00
N LEU A 275 1.58 11.81 -18.53
CA LEU A 275 1.54 12.97 -19.40
C LEU A 275 2.84 12.86 -20.18
N ARG A 276 2.75 12.27 -21.37
CA ARG A 276 3.78 12.39 -22.39
C ARG A 276 4.17 13.84 -22.35
N LEU A 277 5.43 14.11 -22.07
CA LEU A 277 6.01 15.41 -22.38
C LEU A 277 5.93 15.55 -23.90
N THR A 278 4.77 15.94 -24.39
CA THR A 278 4.67 16.70 -25.62
C THR A 278 5.31 18.02 -25.27
N THR A 279 6.60 18.09 -25.59
CA THR A 279 7.25 19.28 -26.11
C THR A 279 6.22 20.21 -26.77
N ALA A 280 5.88 21.27 -26.05
CA ALA A 280 5.39 22.51 -26.62
C ALA A 280 6.39 23.58 -26.21
N PHE A 281 7.60 23.47 -26.79
CA PHE A 281 8.27 24.67 -27.29
C PHE A 281 7.57 25.05 -28.59
N ILE A 282 7.58 26.35 -28.93
CA ILE A 282 6.97 27.03 -30.10
C ILE A 282 5.58 27.59 -29.73
N PHE A 283 5.34 28.90 -29.56
CA PHE A 283 6.07 30.15 -29.84
C PHE A 283 6.12 31.06 -28.61
#